data_AF-A0A7K1GA15-F1
#
_entry.id   AF-A0A7K1GA15-F1
#
_cell.length_a   1.000
_cell.length_b   1.000
_cell.length_c   1.000
_cell.angle_alpha   90.00
_cell.angle_beta   90.00
_cell.angle_gamma   90.00
#
_symmetry.space_group_name_H-M   'P 1'
#
loop_
_entity.id
_entity.type
_entity.pdbx_description
1 polymer ?
#
loop_
_entity_poly.entity_id
_entity_poly.type
_entity_poly.pdbx_seq_one_letter_code
_entity_poly.pdbx_strand_id
1 'polypeptide(L)' 'MIGKGTLVQWQSNRKPAKGVVKDYYKFKSKDWADKYNYAYLIEKPNEKYVLKLSSDVFLAQDQ' A
#
# COMPACT_ATOMS: atom_id res chain seq x y z
N MET A 1 9.26 8.80 3.87
CA MET A 1 9.13 8.06 2.60
C MET A 1 8.69 6.64 2.94
N ILE A 2 7.62 6.12 2.33
CA ILE A 2 7.14 4.75 2.60
C ILE A 2 8.01 3.77 1.83
N GLY A 3 8.76 2.93 2.54
CA GLY A 3 9.66 1.94 1.95
C GLY A 3 9.28 0.51 2.33
N LYS A 4 10.02 -0.47 1.78
CA LYS A 4 9.91 -1.87 2.22
C LYS A 4 10.17 -1.96 3.73
N GLY A 5 9.39 -2.77 4.44
CA GLY A 5 9.43 -2.90 5.90
C GLY A 5 8.67 -1.82 6.67
N THR A 6 8.10 -0.82 6.00
CA THR A 6 7.34 0.25 6.66
C THR A 6 5.94 -0.25 7.04
N LEU A 7 5.51 0.01 8.27
CA LEU A 7 4.12 -0.18 8.70
C LEU A 7 3.25 0.93 8.10
N VAL A 8 2.23 0.52 7.35
CA VAL A 8 1.32 1.42 6.66
C VAL A 8 -0.12 1.10 7.00
N GLN A 9 -0.99 2.06 6.73
CA GLN A 9 -2.43 1.93 6.85
C GLN A 9 -3.14 2.41 5.59
N TRP A 10 -4.29 1.81 5.30
CA TRP A 10 -5.17 2.21 4.21
C TRP A 10 -6.63 2.01 4.60
N GLN A 11 -7.53 2.68 3.90
CA GLN A 11 -8.96 2.54 4.16
C GLN A 11 -9.51 1.25 3.55
N SER A 12 -10.09 0.39 4.39
CA SER A 12 -10.67 -0.89 3.96
C SER A 12 -12.12 -0.97 4.41
N ASN A 13 -13.04 -0.71 3.48
CA ASN A 13 -14.48 -0.59 3.76
C ASN A 13 -14.75 0.42 4.89
N ARG A 14 -15.05 -0.09 6.09
CA ARG A 14 -15.49 0.68 7.26
C ARG A 14 -14.43 0.84 8.35
N LYS A 15 -13.25 0.21 8.21
CA LYS A 15 -12.17 0.33 9.20
C LYS A 15 -10.82 0.51 8.52
N PRO A 16 -9.91 1.31 9.10
CA PRO A 16 -8.53 1.35 8.64
C PRO A 16 -7.91 -0.04 8.84
N ALA A 17 -7.26 -0.53 7.79
CA ALA A 17 -6.45 -1.74 7.86
C ALA A 17 -4.97 -1.35 7.92
N LYS A 18 -4.18 -2.13 8.66
CA LYS A 18 -2.73 -1.94 8.79
C LYS A 18 -1.99 -3.15 8.22
N GLY A 19 -0.74 -2.93 7.79
CA GLY A 19 0.13 -3.98 7.27
C GLY A 19 1.52 -3.45 6.93
N VAL A 20 2.43 -4.34 6.56
CA VAL A 20 3.84 -4.01 6.28
C VAL A 20 4.10 -4.07 4.78
N VAL A 21 4.73 -3.04 4.24
CA VAL A 21 5.11 -3.01 2.81
C VAL A 21 6.19 -4.04 2.53
N LYS A 22 5.95 -4.93 1.57
CA LYS A 22 6.91 -5.93 1.10
C LYS A 22 7.56 -5.55 -0.22
N ASP A 23 6.77 -5.00 -1.14
CA ASP A 23 7.28 -4.56 -2.43
C ASP A 23 6.44 -3.42 -3.01
N TYR A 24 6.89 -2.89 -4.15
CA TYR A 24 6.15 -1.95 -4.97
C TYR A 24 6.22 -2.34 -6.44
N TYR A 25 5.14 -2.09 -7.16
CA TYR A 25 5.01 -2.38 -8.58
C TYR A 25 4.72 -1.10 -9.36
N LYS A 26 5.46 -0.89 -10.44
CA LYS A 26 5.18 0.15 -11.43
C LYS A 26 4.23 -0.40 -12.48
N PHE A 27 3.30 0.43 -12.94
CA PHE A 27 2.39 0.06 -14.01
C PHE A 27 3.12 0.12 -15.36
N LYS A 28 2.93 -0.89 -16.21
CA LYS A 28 3.47 -0.90 -17.58
C LYS A 28 2.65 -0.01 -18.53
N SER A 29 1.35 0.06 -18.32
CA SER A 29 0.46 0.92 -19.11
C SER A 29 0.73 2.38 -18.73
N LYS A 30 0.98 3.21 -19.76
CA LYS A 30 1.23 4.64 -19.60
C LYS A 30 0.08 5.34 -18.87
N ASP A 31 -1.17 5.07 -19.25
CA ASP A 31 -2.35 5.69 -18.64
C ASP A 31 -2.45 5.38 -17.13
N TRP A 32 -2.12 4.14 -16.74
CA TRP A 32 -2.11 3.74 -15.33
C TRP A 32 -0.92 4.32 -14.58
N ALA A 33 0.25 4.39 -15.21
CA ALA A 33 1.44 5.00 -14.60
C ALA A 33 1.25 6.50 -14.38
N ASP A 34 0.70 7.22 -15.37
CA ASP A 34 0.44 8.66 -15.29
C ASP A 34 -0.63 8.97 -14.23
N LYS A 35 -1.65 8.10 -14.10
CA LYS A 35 -2.76 8.31 -13.16
C LYS A 35 -2.45 7.88 -11.72
N TYR A 36 -1.74 6.77 -11.53
CA TYR A 36 -1.60 6.14 -10.22
C TYR A 36 -0.14 5.91 -9.79
N ASN A 37 0.83 6.15 -10.66
CA ASN A 37 2.27 6.02 -10.42
C ASN A 37 2.73 4.58 -10.11
N TYR A 38 2.43 4.06 -8.92
CA TYR A 38 2.79 2.70 -8.50
C TYR A 38 1.84 2.16 -7.42
N ALA A 39 1.92 0.85 -7.17
CA ALA A 39 1.16 0.17 -6.13
C ALA A 39 2.10 -0.50 -5.12
N TYR A 40 1.71 -0.53 -3.85
CA TYR A 40 2.38 -1.26 -2.79
C TYR A 40 1.79 -2.66 -2.62
N LEU A 41 2.66 -3.64 -2.48
CA LEU A 41 2.33 -4.97 -1.96
C LEU A 41 2.50 -4.94 -0.44
N ILE A 42 1.42 -5.19 0.27
CA ILE A 42 1.36 -5.08 1.73
C ILE A 42 0.97 -6.43 2.33
N GLU A 43 1.76 -6.89 3.28
CA GLU A 43 1.46 -8.08 4.09
C GLU A 43 0.63 -7.68 5.32
N LYS A 44 -0.50 -8.34 5.52
CA LYS A 44 -1.34 -8.19 6.71
C LYS A 44 -0.84 -9.10 7.84
N PRO A 45 -1.22 -8.81 9.10
CA PRO A 45 -0.87 -9.66 10.26
C PRO A 45 -1.33 -11.12 10.17
N ASN A 46 -2.30 -11.43 9.31
CA ASN A 46 -2.78 -12.80 9.06
C ASN A 46 -2.17 -13.44 7.80
N GLU A 47 -0.96 -13.02 7.42
CA GLU A 47 -0.18 -13.50 6.26
C GLU A 47 -0.87 -13.34 4.89
N LYS A 48 -1.93 -12.53 4.81
CA LYS A 48 -2.57 -12.19 3.53
C LYS A 48 -1.93 -10.98 2.89
N TYR A 49 -1.60 -11.11 1.61
CA TYR A 49 -1.08 -10.02 0.81
C TYR A 49 -2.21 -9.21 0.17
N VAL A 50 -2.02 -7.89 0.10
CA VAL A 50 -2.90 -6.99 -0.65
C VAL A 50 -2.10 -6.01 -1.49
N LEU A 51 -2.65 -5.65 -2.64
CA LEU A 51 -2.14 -4.58 -3.49
C LEU A 51 -2.97 -3.31 -3.26
N LYS A 52 -2.29 -2.19 -3.05
CA LYS A 52 -2.92 -0.88 -2.87
C LYS A 52 -2.15 0.20 -3.63
N LEU A 53 -2.88 1.15 -4.19
CA LEU A 53 -2.28 2.28 -4.90
C LEU A 53 -1.49 3.14 -3.92
N SER A 54 -0.40 3.77 -4.38
CA SER A 54 0.39 4.64 -3.51
C SER A 54 -0.40 5.83 -2.96
N SER A 55 -1.46 6.26 -3.67
CA SER A 55 -2.38 7.32 -3.24
C SER A 55 -3.23 6.95 -2.03
N ASP A 56 -3.45 5.66 -1.79
CA ASP A 56 -4.42 5.16 -0.80
C ASP A 56 -3.73 4.67 0.48
N VAL A 57 -2.39 4.75 0.52
CA VAL A 57 -1.54 4.17 1.56
C VAL A 57 -0.83 5.29 2.31
N PHE A 58 -1.00 5.29 3.63
CA PHE A 58 -0.44 6.28 4.53
C PHE A 58 0.44 5.60 5.58
N LEU A 59 1.37 6.35 6.18
CA LEU A 59 2.10 5.83 7.34
C LEU A 59 1.12 5.51 8.46
N ALA A 60 1.25 4.33 9.05
CA ALA A 60 0.51 4.01 10.27
C ALA A 60 1.08 4.88 11.40
N GLN A 61 0.23 5.69 12.04
CA GLN A 61 0.59 6.35 13.28
C GLN A 61 0.31 5.39 14.44
N ASP A 62 1.27 5.27 15.34
CA ASP A 62 1.03 4.79 16.70
C ASP A 62 0.31 5.93 17.44
N GLN A 63 -0.99 5.74 17.69
CA GLN A 63 -1.75 6.53 18.67
C GLN A 63 -1.91 5.69 19.92
#